data_AF-A0A644WNY0-F1
#
_entry.id   AF-A0A644WNY0-F1
#
_cell.length_a   1.000
_cell.length_b   1.000
_cell.length_c   1.000
_cell.angle_alpha   90.00
_cell.angle_beta   90.00
_cell.angle_gamma   90.00
#
_symmetry.space_group_name_H-M   'P 1'
#
loop_
_entity.id
_entity.type
_entity.pdbx_description
1 polymer ?
#
loop_
_entity_poly.entity_id
_entity_poly.type
_entity_poly.pdbx_seq_one_letter_code
_entity_poly.pdbx_strand_id
1 'polypeptide(L)'
;MEKQELEYWKAVTAGSSSQWVEDTITSLNGNGKLYYIGGEKGRYMRITPEAELQIGSYEHAFPHIGEALFKIDAAQQFSNSDKAFEAACEIGGSKFMEDLFSGEPSQTEGFAFEMKM
;
A
#
# COMPACT_ATOMS: atom_id res chain seq x y z
N MET A 1 -2.15 15.50 14.74
CA MET A 1 -3.01 14.35 14.44
C MET A 1 -4.32 14.55 15.18
N GLU A 2 -5.40 14.81 14.45
CA GLU A 2 -6.72 14.92 15.07
C GLU A 2 -7.27 13.52 15.39
N LYS A 3 -8.13 13.46 16.41
CA LYS A 3 -8.67 12.19 16.93
C LYS A 3 -9.42 11.38 15.85
N GLN A 4 -10.01 12.07 14.89
CA GLN A 4 -10.76 11.48 13.78
C GLN A 4 -9.84 10.85 12.72
N GLU A 5 -8.70 11.48 12.43
CA GLU A 5 -7.68 10.93 11.52
C GLU A 5 -7.04 9.66 12.08
N LEU A 6 -6.80 9.62 13.40
CA LEU A 6 -6.27 8.45 14.08
C LEU A 6 -7.27 7.27 14.06
N GLU A 7 -8.56 7.52 14.27
CA GLU A 7 -9.59 6.48 14.23
C GLU A 7 -9.83 5.98 12.80
N TYR A 8 -9.80 6.87 11.80
CA TYR A 8 -9.80 6.47 10.39
C TYR A 8 -8.60 5.58 10.05
N TRP A 9 -7.40 5.98 10.50
CA TRP A 9 -6.19 5.21 10.26
C TRP A 9 -6.22 3.85 10.97
N LYS A 10 -6.73 3.77 12.21
CA LYS A 10 -6.97 2.49 12.89
C LYS A 10 -7.95 1.61 12.12
N ALA A 11 -9.00 2.16 11.53
CA ALA A 11 -9.96 1.39 10.73
C ALA A 11 -9.33 0.84 9.44
N VAL A 12 -8.57 1.66 8.70
CA VAL A 12 -7.86 1.25 7.48
C VAL A 12 -6.77 0.21 7.79
N THR A 13 -5.99 0.43 8.85
CA THR A 13 -4.93 -0.50 9.26
C THR A 13 -5.46 -1.80 9.87
N ALA A 14 -6.61 -1.76 10.55
CA ALA A 14 -7.29 -2.97 11.06
C ALA A 14 -7.70 -3.92 9.94
N GLY A 15 -8.17 -3.41 8.80
CA GLY A 15 -8.49 -4.22 7.62
C GLY A 15 -7.26 -4.87 6.97
N SER A 16 -6.11 -4.20 6.99
CA SER A 16 -4.83 -4.73 6.47
C SER A 16 -4.04 -5.58 7.47
N SER A 17 -4.53 -5.75 8.71
CA SER A 17 -3.78 -6.39 9.80
C SER A 17 -3.41 -7.85 9.49
N SER A 18 -4.20 -8.52 8.66
CA SER A 18 -4.02 -9.92 8.27
C SER A 18 -4.03 -10.15 6.76
N GLN A 19 -4.19 -9.11 5.94
CA GLN A 19 -4.31 -9.25 4.47
C GLN A 19 -3.48 -8.21 3.73
N TRP A 20 -2.92 -8.60 2.59
CA TRP A 20 -2.28 -7.68 1.67
C TRP A 20 -3.31 -6.81 0.95
N VAL A 21 -3.05 -5.51 0.90
CA VAL A 21 -3.91 -4.52 0.23
C VAL A 21 -3.08 -3.70 -0.75
N GLU A 22 -3.60 -3.45 -1.94
CA GLU A 22 -3.02 -2.50 -2.89
C GLU A 22 -3.52 -1.08 -2.59
N ASP A 23 -2.60 -0.13 -2.49
CA ASP A 23 -2.96 1.29 -2.46
C ASP A 23 -3.24 1.79 -3.88
N THR A 24 -4.53 1.95 -4.17
CA THR A 24 -5.00 2.44 -5.48
C THR A 24 -4.68 3.91 -5.72
N ILE A 25 -4.40 4.71 -4.69
CA ILE A 25 -4.04 6.13 -4.86
C ILE A 25 -2.63 6.25 -5.45
N THR A 26 -1.68 5.43 -5.00
CA THR A 26 -0.32 5.41 -5.54
C THR A 26 -0.31 5.06 -7.03
N SER A 27 -1.12 4.09 -7.46
CA SER A 27 -1.20 3.70 -8.87
C SER A 27 -1.88 4.77 -9.74
N LEU A 28 -2.95 5.39 -9.25
CA LEU A 28 -3.64 6.48 -9.95
C LEU A 28 -2.76 7.73 -10.15
N ASN A 29 -1.82 7.97 -9.23
CA ASN A 29 -0.86 9.07 -9.34
C ASN A 29 0.36 8.75 -10.23
N GLY A 30 0.40 7.57 -10.86
CA GLY A 30 1.53 7.15 -11.70
C GLY A 30 2.82 6.90 -10.91
N ASN A 31 2.74 6.74 -9.59
CA ASN A 31 3.89 6.59 -8.69
C ASN A 31 4.28 5.12 -8.46
N GLY A 32 3.88 4.25 -9.39
CA GLY A 32 4.11 2.82 -9.36
C GLY A 32 2.98 2.07 -8.65
N LYS A 33 3.31 0.96 -7.98
CA LYS A 33 2.35 0.16 -7.19
C LYS A 33 2.84 0.03 -5.75
N LEU A 34 1.93 0.11 -4.80
CA LEU A 34 2.23 -0.03 -3.39
C LEU A 34 1.29 -1.06 -2.76
N TYR A 35 1.87 -2.04 -2.07
CA TYR A 35 1.19 -3.10 -1.36
C TYR A 35 1.56 -3.07 0.11
N TYR A 36 0.62 -3.33 1.00
CA TYR A 36 0.86 -3.31 2.44
C TYR A 36 0.07 -4.35 3.22
N ILE A 37 0.63 -4.80 4.35
CA ILE A 37 0.04 -5.77 5.27
C ILE A 37 0.53 -5.51 6.70
N GLY A 38 -0.26 -5.83 7.72
CA GLY A 38 0.16 -5.85 9.13
C GLY A 38 -0.07 -4.55 9.90
N GLY A 39 -0.83 -3.60 9.34
CA GLY A 39 -1.24 -2.38 10.03
C GLY A 39 -0.08 -1.49 10.50
N GLU A 40 -0.13 -1.02 11.75
CA GLU A 40 0.81 -0.04 12.34
C GLU A 40 2.30 -0.45 12.28
N LYS A 41 2.59 -1.75 12.40
CA LYS A 41 3.96 -2.31 12.32
C LYS A 41 4.10 -3.24 11.12
N GLY A 42 3.37 -2.90 10.06
CA GLY A 42 3.23 -3.70 8.88
C GLY A 42 4.50 -3.76 8.03
N ARG A 43 4.42 -4.57 6.98
CA ARG A 43 5.38 -4.61 5.88
C ARG A 43 4.75 -4.01 4.64
N TYR A 44 5.58 -3.53 3.74
CA TYR A 44 5.17 -3.05 2.44
C TYR A 44 6.03 -3.65 1.33
N MET A 45 5.45 -3.68 0.13
CA MET A 45 6.16 -3.89 -1.12
C MET A 45 5.79 -2.75 -2.07
N ARG A 46 6.78 -2.07 -2.64
CA ARG A 46 6.57 -0.98 -3.58
C ARG A 46 7.30 -1.28 -4.88
N ILE A 47 6.59 -1.20 -6.00
CA ILE A 47 7.20 -1.22 -7.34
C ILE A 47 7.21 0.23 -7.82
N THR A 48 8.38 0.80 -8.06
CA THR A 48 8.52 2.17 -8.57
C THR A 48 8.19 2.23 -10.07
N PRO A 49 7.92 3.44 -10.63
CA PRO A 49 7.78 3.63 -12.07
C PRO A 49 9.01 3.14 -12.86
N GLU A 50 10.20 3.19 -12.25
CA GLU A 50 11.46 2.73 -12.80
C GLU A 50 11.67 1.21 -12.67
N ALA A 51 10.65 0.46 -12.23
CA ALA A 51 10.71 -0.99 -12.03
C ALA A 51 11.68 -1.47 -10.93
N GLU A 52 11.90 -0.65 -9.90
CA GLU A 52 12.56 -1.10 -8.69
C GLU A 52 11.51 -1.68 -7.72
N LEU A 53 11.75 -2.89 -7.22
CA LEU A 53 10.97 -3.47 -6.12
C LEU A 53 11.67 -3.13 -4.80
N GLN A 54 10.97 -2.41 -3.93
CA GLN A 54 11.39 -2.09 -2.57
C GLN A 54 10.52 -2.86 -1.58
N ILE A 55 11.15 -3.42 -0.55
CA ILE A 55 10.49 -4.14 0.53
C ILE A 55 10.97 -3.56 1.83
N GLY A 56 10.03 -3.39 2.75
CA GLY A 56 10.38 -2.78 4.01
C GLY A 56 9.27 -2.81 5.05
N SER A 57 9.51 -2.06 6.10
CA SER A 57 8.63 -1.95 7.26
C SER A 57 8.16 -0.51 7.46
N TYR A 58 6.97 -0.36 8.03
CA TYR A 58 6.51 0.95 8.52
C TYR A 58 7.24 1.28 9.82
N GLU A 59 8.01 2.37 9.84
CA GLU A 59 8.60 2.85 11.10
C GLU A 59 7.58 3.68 11.87
N HIS A 60 6.88 4.60 11.19
CA HIS A 60 5.85 5.45 11.78
C HIS A 60 4.87 5.90 10.68
N ALA A 61 3.57 5.68 10.85
CA ALA A 61 2.57 6.26 9.97
C ALA A 61 2.13 7.62 10.53
N PHE A 62 2.58 8.71 9.91
CA PHE A 62 2.05 10.04 10.19
C PHE A 62 1.12 10.46 9.04
N PRO A 63 -0.22 10.47 9.23
CA PRO A 63 -1.18 10.58 8.12
C PRO A 63 -1.33 11.98 7.51
N HIS A 64 -0.50 12.97 7.83
CA HIS A 64 -0.78 14.36 7.45
C HIS A 64 -0.26 14.73 6.05
N ILE A 65 0.64 13.95 5.44
CA ILE A 65 1.33 14.40 4.21
C ILE A 65 1.67 13.24 3.26
N GLY A 66 0.86 12.18 3.13
CA GLY A 66 1.09 11.16 2.09
C GLY A 66 2.48 10.49 2.06
N GLU A 67 3.31 10.74 3.08
CA GLU A 67 4.67 10.26 3.25
C GLU A 67 4.64 9.32 4.45
N ALA A 68 4.32 8.06 4.20
CA ALA A 68 4.67 7.04 5.16
C ALA A 68 6.20 6.98 5.23
N LEU A 69 6.75 7.00 6.45
CA LEU A 69 8.18 6.79 6.63
C LEU A 69 8.47 5.30 6.42
N PHE A 70 8.86 5.02 5.18
CA PHE A 70 9.24 3.69 4.73
C PHE A 70 10.70 3.43 5.08
N LYS A 71 10.94 2.39 5.87
CA LYS A 71 12.28 1.85 6.00
C LYS A 71 12.45 0.76 4.96
N ILE A 72 13.30 1.01 3.98
CA ILE A 72 13.68 0.02 2.98
C ILE A 72 14.62 -1.00 3.63
N ASP A 73 14.16 -2.24 3.75
CA ASP A 73 14.98 -3.38 4.23
C ASP A 73 15.72 -4.04 3.06
N ALA A 74 15.11 -4.05 1.87
CA ALA A 74 15.71 -4.54 0.63
C ALA A 74 15.16 -3.80 -0.58
N ALA A 75 15.99 -3.60 -1.61
CA ALA A 75 15.58 -3.08 -2.90
C ALA A 75 16.27 -3.86 -4.03
N GLN A 76 15.55 -4.09 -5.12
CA GLN A 76 16.08 -4.75 -6.31
C GLN A 76 15.53 -4.12 -7.58
N GLN A 77 16.43 -3.77 -8.49
CA GLN A 77 16.11 -3.25 -9.80
C GLN A 77 15.75 -4.39 -10.77
N PHE A 78 14.67 -4.21 -11.53
CA PHE A 78 14.25 -5.12 -12.59
C PHE A 78 14.25 -4.44 -13.95
N SER A 79 14.15 -5.25 -15.02
CA SER A 79 14.10 -4.75 -16.41
C SER A 79 12.80 -4.06 -16.76
N ASN A 80 11.70 -4.38 -16.07
CA ASN A 80 10.37 -3.78 -16.25
C ASN A 80 9.48 -4.09 -15.03
N SER A 81 8.35 -3.38 -14.95
CA SER A 81 7.42 -3.47 -13.82
C SER A 81 6.76 -4.85 -13.70
N ASP A 82 6.59 -5.57 -14.81
CA ASP A 82 6.00 -6.93 -14.79
C ASP A 82 6.94 -7.91 -14.08
N LYS A 83 8.25 -7.83 -14.35
CA LYS A 83 9.27 -8.63 -13.66
C LYS A 83 9.38 -8.28 -12.18
N ALA A 84 9.25 -7.00 -11.85
CA ALA A 84 9.18 -6.55 -10.46
C ALA A 84 7.92 -7.11 -9.76
N PHE A 85 6.79 -7.19 -10.47
CA PHE A 85 5.55 -7.76 -9.95
C PHE A 85 5.62 -9.27 -9.78
N GLU A 86 6.22 -10.00 -10.74
CA GLU A 86 6.50 -11.44 -10.60
C GLU A 86 7.33 -11.71 -9.33
N ALA A 87 8.40 -10.94 -9.11
CA ALA A 87 9.21 -11.04 -7.90
C ALA A 87 8.44 -10.70 -6.62
N ALA A 88 7.55 -9.70 -6.66
CA ALA A 88 6.67 -9.38 -5.53
C ALA A 88 5.72 -10.55 -5.20
N CYS A 89 5.19 -11.23 -6.21
CA CYS A 89 4.37 -12.43 -6.04
C CYS A 89 5.15 -13.60 -5.42
N GLU A 90 6.40 -13.82 -5.84
CA GLU A 90 7.27 -14.84 -5.26
C GLU A 90 7.57 -14.56 -3.77
N ILE A 91 7.83 -13.29 -3.43
CA ILE A 91 8.17 -12.86 -2.06
C ILE A 91 6.93 -12.87 -1.14
N GLY A 92 5.80 -12.37 -1.64
CA GLY A 92 4.53 -12.36 -0.93
C GLY A 92 3.89 -13.74 -0.79
N GLY A 93 4.28 -14.70 -1.64
CA GLY A 93 3.81 -16.08 -1.63
C GLY A 93 2.32 -16.22 -1.99
N SER A 94 1.76 -17.40 -1.73
CA SER A 94 0.36 -17.70 -2.03
C SER A 94 -0.60 -16.75 -1.32
N LYS A 95 -0.29 -16.35 -0.08
CA LYS A 95 -1.10 -15.42 0.69
C LYS A 95 -1.24 -14.05 0.02
N PHE A 96 -0.16 -13.51 -0.53
CA PHE A 96 -0.21 -12.24 -1.26
C PHE A 96 -1.14 -12.32 -2.46
N MET A 97 -1.01 -13.37 -3.26
CA MET A 97 -1.87 -13.57 -4.44
C MET A 97 -3.32 -13.79 -4.03
N GLU A 98 -3.58 -14.65 -3.03
CA GLU A 98 -4.91 -14.90 -2.51
C GLU A 98 -5.56 -13.61 -2.01
N ASP A 99 -4.87 -12.81 -1.19
CA ASP A 99 -5.40 -11.55 -0.67
C ASP A 99 -5.66 -10.53 -1.80
N LEU A 100 -4.76 -10.44 -2.80
CA LEU A 100 -4.90 -9.50 -3.91
C LEU A 100 -6.05 -9.86 -4.88
N PHE A 101 -6.29 -11.15 -5.11
CA PHE A 101 -7.31 -11.64 -6.04
C PHE A 101 -8.64 -12.04 -5.36
N SER A 102 -8.66 -12.18 -4.04
CA SER A 102 -9.89 -12.44 -3.25
C SER A 102 -10.62 -11.18 -2.82
N GLY A 103 -10.02 -9.99 -3.01
CA GLY A 103 -10.69 -8.73 -2.78
C GLY A 103 -11.92 -8.58 -3.69
N GLU A 104 -13.11 -8.52 -3.09
CA GLU A 104 -14.24 -7.91 -3.78
C GLU A 104 -13.86 -6.47 -4.15
N PRO A 105 -14.31 -5.94 -5.31
CA PRO A 105 -14.03 -4.56 -5.68
C PRO A 105 -14.53 -3.67 -4.55
N SER A 106 -13.59 -3.07 -3.79
CA SER A 106 -13.93 -2.11 -2.75
C SER A 106 -14.72 -1.02 -3.45
N GLN A 107 -16.01 -0.95 -3.16
CA GLN A 107 -16.90 -0.03 -3.81
C GLN A 107 -16.36 1.38 -3.65
N THR A 108 -16.18 2.02 -4.80
CA THR A 108 -16.14 3.45 -4.95
C THR A 108 -17.38 4.06 -4.28
N GLU A 109 -17.25 4.51 -3.04
CA GLU A 109 -17.96 5.69 -2.54
C GLU A 109 -16.86 6.75 -2.33
N GLY A 110 -16.59 7.66 -3.27
CA GLY A 110 -17.60 8.55 -3.81
C GLY A 110 -17.93 9.69 -2.85
N PHE A 111 -17.03 10.13 -1.96
CA PHE A 111 -17.21 11.42 -1.28
C PHE A 111 -16.65 12.54 -2.14
N ALA A 112 -17.50 13.03 -3.03
CA ALA A 112 -17.36 14.36 -3.61
C ALA A 112 -17.15 15.38 -2.47
N PHE A 113 -16.03 16.09 -2.50
CA PHE A 113 -15.88 17.32 -1.75
C PHE A 113 -16.90 18.32 -2.31
N GLU A 114 -18.07 18.44 -1.67
CA GLU A 114 -18.91 19.62 -1.83
C GLU A 114 -18.19 20.79 -1.15
N MET A 115 -17.44 21.54 -1.97
CA MET A 115 -16.91 22.84 -1.62
C MET A 115 -18.10 23.81 -1.55
N LYS A 116 -18.53 24.14 -0.32
CA LYS A 116 -19.48 25.23 -0.09
C LYS A 116 -18.87 26.55 -0.59
N MET A 117 -19.54 27.19 -1.53
CA MET A 117 -19.52 28.65 -1.66
C MET A 117 -20.60 29.26 -0.77
#